data_AF-A0A1I0CJ82-F1
#
_entry.id   AF-A0A1I0CJ82-F1
#
_cell.length_a   1.000
_cell.length_b   1.000
_cell.length_c   1.000
_cell.angle_alpha   90.00
_cell.angle_beta   90.00
_cell.angle_gamma   90.00
#
_symmetry.space_group_name_H-M   'P 1'
#
loop_
_entity.id
_entity.type
_entity.pdbx_description
1 polymer ?
#
loop_
_entity_poly.entity_id
_entity_poly.type
_entity_poly.pdbx_seq_one_letter_code
_entity_poly.pdbx_strand_id
1 'polypeptide(L)'
;MATGIIKQIFEDKWGEFKEKYPIRPTVLSEVKKMLTCKDMSEGYSKFCCPTCNEVRYVGFTCKSRFCTSCGRKATEQWVEKLSKELFE
;
A
#
# COMPACT_ATOMS: atom_id res chain seq x y z
N MET A 1 11.29 -8.17 -3.17
CA MET A 1 10.66 -6.88 -3.54
C MET A 1 11.13 -5.86 -2.51
N ALA A 2 11.75 -4.75 -2.93
CA ALA A 2 12.26 -3.77 -1.96
C ALA A 2 11.11 -3.14 -1.18
N THR A 3 11.03 -3.43 0.11
CA THR A 3 10.09 -2.83 1.04
C THR A 3 10.43 -1.35 1.18
N GLY A 4 9.45 -0.45 1.08
CA GLY A 4 9.71 0.99 1.22
C GLY A 4 10.21 1.31 2.64
N ILE A 5 11.16 2.26 2.76
CA ILE A 5 11.82 2.61 4.04
C ILE A 5 10.82 2.84 5.18
N ILE A 6 9.71 3.54 4.93
CA ILE A 6 8.67 3.77 5.94
C ILE A 6 8.04 2.46 6.43
N LYS A 7 7.73 1.53 5.52
CA LYS A 7 7.17 0.23 5.92
C LYS A 7 8.18 -0.54 6.79
N GLN A 8 9.46 -0.54 6.42
CA GLN A 8 10.52 -1.17 7.22
C GLN A 8 10.61 -0.59 8.65
N ILE A 9 10.60 0.75 8.79
CA ILE A 9 10.64 1.40 10.11
C ILE A 9 9.48 0.93 11.01
N PHE A 10 8.28 0.80 10.45
CA PHE A 10 7.13 0.31 11.21
C PHE A 10 7.21 -1.20 11.48
N GLU A 11 7.72 -2.02 10.56
CA GLU A 11 7.98 -3.44 10.83
C GLU A 11 8.91 -3.60 12.02
N ASP A 12 9.97 -2.78 12.11
CA ASP A 12 11.00 -2.89 13.14
C ASP A 12 10.57 -2.28 14.49
N LYS A 13 9.85 -1.15 14.48
CA LYS A 13 9.66 -0.31 15.68
C LYS A 13 8.22 -0.16 16.16
N TRP A 14 7.23 -0.62 15.39
CA TRP A 14 5.82 -0.42 15.76
C TRP A 14 5.41 -1.16 17.04
N GLY A 15 6.01 -2.32 17.32
CA GLY A 15 5.78 -3.06 18.57
C GLY A 15 6.12 -2.22 19.80
N GLU A 16 7.39 -1.82 19.91
CA GLU A 16 7.91 -0.96 21.00
C GLU A 16 7.11 0.35 21.14
N PHE A 17 6.73 0.97 20.01
CA PHE A 17 5.99 2.23 20.02
C PHE A 17 4.58 2.09 20.61
N LYS A 18 3.86 1.02 20.25
CA LYS A 18 2.49 0.77 20.75
C LYS A 18 2.43 0.54 22.25
N GLU A 19 3.48 -0.03 22.84
CA GLU A 19 3.54 -0.28 24.29
C GLU A 19 3.81 1.00 25.07
N LYS A 20 4.58 1.92 24.48
CA LYS A 20 5.01 3.16 25.16
C LYS A 20 3.95 4.26 25.13
N TYR A 21 3.05 4.28 24.14
CA TYR A 21 2.13 5.40 23.92
C TYR A 21 0.69 4.94 23.69
N PRO A 22 -0.32 5.69 24.17
CA PRO A 22 -1.71 5.41 23.85
C PRO A 22 -1.99 5.70 22.37
N ILE A 23 -2.43 4.68 21.63
CA ILE A 23 -2.69 4.78 20.18
C ILE A 23 -4.19 4.79 19.91
N ARG A 24 -4.63 5.71 19.04
CA ARG A 24 -6.03 5.74 18.58
C ARG A 24 -6.34 4.49 17.73
N PRO A 25 -7.54 3.89 17.82
CA PRO A 25 -7.92 2.72 17.03
C PRO A 25 -7.72 2.89 15.51
N THR A 26 -8.00 4.09 14.98
CA THR A 26 -7.79 4.40 13.56
C THR A 26 -6.32 4.31 13.14
N VAL A 27 -5.39 4.67 14.02
CA VAL A 27 -3.94 4.58 13.71
C VAL A 27 -3.51 3.11 13.68
N LEU A 28 -4.03 2.29 14.61
CA LEU A 28 -3.76 0.84 14.62
C LEU A 28 -4.21 0.18 13.30
N SER A 29 -5.43 0.52 12.82
CA SER A 29 -5.96 -0.04 11.58
C SER A 29 -5.19 0.45 10.35
N GLU A 30 -4.81 1.72 10.28
CA GLU A 30 -4.03 2.27 9.16
C GLU A 30 -2.60 1.71 9.10
N VAL A 31 -1.93 1.55 10.25
CA VAL A 31 -0.61 0.91 10.28
C VAL A 31 -0.71 -0.56 9.88
N LYS A 32 -1.71 -1.30 10.37
CA LYS A 32 -1.94 -2.70 9.97
C LYS A 32 -2.12 -2.81 8.46
N LYS A 33 -2.99 -1.98 7.87
CA LYS A 33 -3.21 -1.92 6.41
C LYS A 33 -1.92 -1.63 5.64
N MET A 34 -1.08 -0.72 6.11
CA MET A 34 0.20 -0.42 5.46
C MET A 34 1.15 -1.61 5.52
N LEU A 35 1.27 -2.25 6.69
CA LEU A 35 2.16 -3.40 6.91
C LEU A 35 1.76 -4.59 6.03
N THR A 36 0.47 -4.89 5.91
CA THR A 36 -0.01 -6.00 5.06
C THR A 36 -0.26 -5.60 3.60
N CYS A 37 0.13 -4.39 3.19
CA CYS A 37 -0.08 -3.95 1.81
C CYS A 37 0.72 -4.80 0.81
N LYS A 38 0.03 -5.32 -0.22
CA LYS A 38 0.56 -6.24 -1.26
C LYS A 38 1.02 -7.59 -0.71
N ASP A 39 0.63 -7.95 0.51
CA ASP A 39 0.81 -9.30 1.01
C ASP A 39 -0.11 -10.25 0.24
N MET A 40 0.43 -11.39 -0.19
CA MET A 40 -0.36 -12.39 -0.93
C MET A 40 -1.41 -13.07 -0.04
N SER A 41 -1.22 -13.07 1.28
CA SER A 41 -2.21 -13.59 2.24
C SER A 41 -3.46 -12.71 2.34
N GLU A 42 -3.37 -11.43 1.98
CA GLU A 42 -4.51 -10.50 1.91
C GLU A 42 -5.28 -10.62 0.58
N GLY A 43 -4.89 -11.58 -0.27
CA GLY A 43 -5.47 -11.81 -1.59
C GLY A 43 -4.64 -11.21 -2.73
N TYR A 44 -4.83 -11.79 -3.92
CA TYR A 44 -4.08 -11.43 -5.11
C TYR A 44 -4.86 -11.71 -6.39
N SER A 45 -4.45 -11.05 -7.47
CA SER A 45 -4.85 -11.40 -8.83
C SER A 45 -3.78 -12.24 -9.52
N LYS A 46 -4.20 -13.27 -10.26
CA LYS A 46 -3.33 -14.07 -11.13
C LYS A 46 -3.52 -13.62 -12.57
N PHE A 47 -2.43 -13.24 -13.22
CA PHE A 47 -2.39 -12.87 -14.64
C PHE A 47 -1.60 -13.93 -15.39
N CYS A 48 -2.13 -14.40 -16.53
CA CYS A 48 -1.46 -15.35 -17.40
C CYS A 48 -1.29 -14.72 -18.78
N CYS A 49 -0.07 -14.71 -19.32
CA CYS A 49 0.18 -14.27 -20.68
C CYS A 49 -0.32 -15.35 -21.66
N PRO A 50 -1.19 -15.02 -22.62
CA PRO A 50 -1.74 -16.01 -23.55
C PRO A 50 -0.72 -16.49 -24.59
N THR A 51 0.39 -15.77 -24.78
CA THR A 51 1.39 -16.08 -25.82
C THR A 51 2.56 -16.90 -25.29
N CYS A 52 3.07 -16.58 -24.10
CA CYS A 52 4.23 -17.25 -23.51
C CYS A 52 3.92 -18.06 -22.25
N ASN A 53 2.65 -18.12 -21.82
CA ASN A 53 2.19 -18.79 -20.60
C ASN A 53 2.88 -18.31 -19.30
N GLU A 54 3.54 -17.16 -19.32
CA GLU A 54 4.10 -16.55 -18.11
C GLU A 54 2.97 -16.17 -17.14
N VAL A 55 3.09 -16.60 -15.89
CA VAL A 55 2.12 -16.31 -14.83
C VAL A 55 2.70 -15.30 -13.86
N ARG A 56 1.93 -14.25 -13.57
CA ARG A 56 2.26 -13.25 -12.54
C ARG A 56 1.17 -13.19 -11.49
N TYR A 57 1.60 -13.10 -10.24
CA TYR A 57 0.74 -12.90 -9.09
C TYR A 57 0.92 -11.47 -8.60
N VAL A 58 -0.19 -10.76 -8.37
CA VAL A 58 -0.17 -9.36 -7.92
C VAL A 58 -1.03 -9.24 -6.67
N GLY A 59 -0.38 -9.06 -5.52
CA GLY A 59 -1.05 -8.85 -4.23
C GLY A 59 -1.86 -7.56 -4.20
N PHE A 60 -2.99 -7.58 -3.48
CA PHE A 60 -3.86 -6.43 -3.38
C PHE A 60 -3.24 -5.29 -2.57
N THR A 61 -3.45 -4.06 -3.04
CA THR A 61 -3.00 -2.85 -2.34
C THR A 61 -3.99 -2.46 -1.26
N CYS A 62 -3.51 -1.91 -0.14
CA CYS A 62 -4.38 -1.48 0.95
C CYS A 62 -5.18 -0.19 0.68
N LYS A 63 -4.84 0.56 -0.37
CA LYS A 63 -5.48 1.83 -0.79
C LYS A 63 -5.50 2.93 0.30
N SER A 64 -4.74 2.76 1.37
CA SER A 64 -4.58 3.76 2.42
C SER A 64 -3.71 4.94 1.95
N ARG A 65 -4.07 6.15 2.38
CA ARG A 65 -3.25 7.36 2.17
C ARG A 65 -1.97 7.35 3.02
N PHE A 66 -1.96 6.63 4.14
CA PHE A 66 -0.81 6.48 5.02
C PHE A 66 0.29 5.60 4.41
N CYS A 67 -0.12 4.57 3.64
CA CYS A 67 0.82 3.76 2.88
C CYS A 67 1.47 4.60 1.78
N THR A 68 2.78 4.81 1.82
CA THR A 68 3.50 5.71 0.90
C THR A 68 3.28 5.36 -0.57
N SER A 69 3.33 4.08 -0.95
CA SER A 69 3.10 3.68 -2.34
C SER A 69 1.65 3.88 -2.80
N CYS A 70 0.68 3.61 -1.92
CA CYS A 70 -0.74 3.76 -2.26
C CYS A 70 -1.16 5.23 -2.26
N GLY A 71 -0.75 5.98 -1.23
CA GLY A 71 -0.97 7.40 -1.09
C GLY A 71 -0.37 8.19 -2.26
N ARG A 72 0.88 7.89 -2.66
CA ARG A 72 1.49 8.50 -3.84
C ARG A 72 0.66 8.25 -5.10
N LYS A 73 0.28 7.00 -5.38
CA LYS A 73 -0.51 6.67 -6.57
C LYS A 73 -1.87 7.38 -6.58
N ALA A 74 -2.53 7.46 -5.43
CA ALA A 74 -3.78 8.19 -5.28
C ALA A 74 -3.61 9.70 -5.52
N THR A 75 -2.50 10.30 -5.08
CA THR A 75 -2.18 11.71 -5.37
C THR A 75 -1.93 11.92 -6.86
N GLU A 76 -1.13 11.05 -7.50
CA GLU A 76 -0.87 11.11 -8.95
C GLU A 76 -2.17 11.02 -9.76
N GLN A 77 -3.07 10.09 -9.41
CA GLN A 77 -4.38 9.95 -10.06
C GLN A 77 -5.26 11.19 -9.89
N TRP A 78 -5.23 11.80 -8.71
CA TRP A 78 -5.97 13.03 -8.45
C TRP A 78 -5.42 14.21 -9.28
N VAL A 79 -4.10 14.36 -9.35
CA VAL A 79 -3.45 15.39 -10.17
C VAL A 79 -3.77 15.19 -11.66
N GLU A 80 -3.71 13.94 -12.15
CA GLU A 80 -4.05 13.63 -13.54
C GLU A 80 -5.50 14.00 -13.85
N LYS A 81 -6.44 13.65 -12.95
CA LYS A 81 -7.85 14.01 -13.10
C LYS A 81 -8.03 15.54 -13.16
N LEU A 82 -7.43 16.26 -12.22
CA LEU A 82 -7.50 17.72 -12.16
C LEU A 82 -6.91 18.36 -13.43
N SER A 83 -5.80 17.83 -13.93
CA SER A 83 -5.16 18.32 -15.15
C SER A 83 -6.08 18.19 -16.37
N LYS A 84 -6.79 17.05 -16.49
CA LYS A 84 -7.74 16.84 -17.59
C LYS A 84 -8.92 17.81 -17.50
N GLU A 85 -9.46 18.03 -16.30
CA GLU A 85 -10.59 18.95 -16.10
C GLU A 85 -10.25 20.42 -16.37
N LEU A 86 -8.97 20.82 -16.21
CA LEU A 86 -8.54 22.21 -16.33
C LEU A 86 -7.95 22.57 -17.69
N PHE A 87 -7.30 21.62 -18.37
CA PHE A 87 -6.47 21.89 -19.54
C PHE A 87 -6.87 21.11 -20.80
N GLU A 88 -7.75 20.12 -20.69
CA GLU A 88 -8.37 19.42 -21.84
C GLU A 88 -9.82 19.90 -22.00
#